data_AF-A0A3A4KJU0-F1
#
_entry.id   AF-A0A3A4KJU0-F1
#
_cell.length_a   1.000
_cell.length_b   1.000
_cell.length_c   1.000
_cell.angle_alpha   90.00
_cell.angle_beta   90.00
_cell.angle_gamma   90.00
#
_symmetry.space_group_name_H-M   'P 1'
#
loop_
_entity.id
_entity.type
_entity.pdbx_description
1 polymer ?
#
loop_
_entity_poly.entity_id
_entity_poly.type
_entity_poly.pdbx_seq_one_letter_code
_entity_poly.pdbx_strand_id
1 'polypeptide(L)'
;MAAGLLGEEEWDDLDEGSDDLTGYRSVLRGNPPRSRPYPTWETELDGITDQISEWHGGSIAVAVPERWMIDAVEQHLAQTGMRVTVIGADGPRDAEAPVHIGTMHRFKGLEYQRMILAGVAEGLLPSTHVLALKNTDPARYRLEMKQARSLLFVAATRTRDNLVISWHGRKSRFLS
;
A
#
# COMPACT_ATOMS: atom_id res chain seq x y z
N MET A 1 -10.65 -31.60 -29.33
CA MET A 1 -9.48 -30.84 -28.82
C MET A 1 -9.74 -29.37 -29.04
N ALA A 2 -10.25 -28.68 -28.02
CA ALA A 2 -10.36 -27.24 -27.93
C ALA A 2 -10.55 -26.88 -26.45
N ALA A 3 -9.84 -25.85 -26.02
CA ALA A 3 -9.67 -25.38 -24.66
C ALA A 3 -10.91 -24.70 -24.06
N GLY A 4 -10.98 -24.69 -22.74
CA GLY A 4 -11.97 -23.98 -21.95
C GLY A 4 -11.62 -24.02 -20.46
N LEU A 5 -10.38 -23.66 -20.11
CA LEU A 5 -9.97 -23.39 -18.73
C LEU A 5 -10.58 -22.05 -18.32
N LEU A 6 -11.77 -22.09 -17.74
CA LEU A 6 -12.25 -21.03 -16.85
C LEU A 6 -11.90 -21.48 -15.43
N GLY A 7 -10.75 -21.01 -14.94
CA GLY A 7 -10.45 -21.03 -13.52
C GLY A 7 -11.32 -19.97 -12.86
N GLU A 8 -12.52 -20.37 -12.45
CA GLU A 8 -13.23 -19.75 -11.35
C GLU A 8 -12.44 -20.08 -10.08
N GLU A 9 -11.38 -19.32 -9.79
CA GLU A 9 -10.85 -19.26 -8.43
C GLU A 9 -11.75 -18.34 -7.62
N GLU A 10 -12.78 -18.99 -7.06
CA GLU A 10 -13.55 -18.53 -5.93
C GLU A 10 -12.57 -18.16 -4.80
N TRP A 11 -12.48 -16.87 -4.49
CA TRP A 11 -11.67 -16.36 -3.38
C TRP A 11 -12.39 -16.67 -2.06
N ASP A 12 -12.38 -17.94 -1.69
CA ASP A 12 -12.91 -18.46 -0.43
C ASP A 12 -11.76 -19.13 0.33
N ASP A 13 -11.18 -18.35 1.25
CA ASP A 13 -10.40 -18.75 2.44
C ASP A 13 -9.34 -17.68 2.77
N LEU A 14 -9.84 -16.47 3.10
CA LEU A 14 -9.11 -15.55 3.97
C LEU A 14 -9.58 -15.75 5.42
N ASP A 15 -9.54 -17.00 5.89
CA ASP A 15 -9.63 -17.31 7.32
C ASP A 15 -8.49 -18.25 7.75
N GLU A 16 -7.89 -17.85 8.86
CA GLU A 16 -6.94 -18.60 9.70
C GLU A 16 -5.58 -19.00 9.10
N GLY A 17 -4.84 -18.00 8.62
CA GLY A 17 -3.40 -18.13 8.37
C GLY A 17 -2.65 -16.87 8.77
N SER A 18 -1.50 -17.02 9.41
CA SER A 18 -0.47 -15.98 9.54
C SER A 18 0.05 -15.67 8.14
N ASP A 19 -0.66 -14.81 7.40
CA ASP A 19 -0.16 -14.27 6.15
C ASP A 19 0.93 -13.25 6.46
N ASP A 20 2.10 -13.79 6.76
CA ASP A 20 3.34 -13.04 6.84
C ASP A 20 3.64 -12.43 5.46
N LEU A 21 4.68 -11.60 5.38
CA LEU A 21 5.22 -11.09 4.09
C LEU A 21 5.41 -12.19 3.02
N THR A 22 5.49 -13.45 3.42
CA THR A 22 5.49 -14.65 2.57
C THR A 22 4.25 -14.74 1.67
N GLY A 23 3.05 -14.41 2.16
CA GLY A 23 1.82 -14.43 1.36
C GLY A 23 1.87 -13.44 0.18
N TYR A 24 2.46 -12.27 0.40
CA TYR A 24 2.67 -11.28 -0.66
C TYR A 24 3.61 -11.78 -1.76
N ARG A 25 4.64 -12.59 -1.43
CA ARG A 25 5.58 -13.13 -2.42
C ARG A 25 4.90 -14.08 -3.41
N SER A 26 3.88 -14.82 -2.97
CA SER A 26 3.19 -15.82 -3.80
C SER A 26 2.28 -15.16 -4.84
N VAL A 27 1.66 -14.03 -4.50
CA VAL A 27 0.63 -13.38 -5.33
C VAL A 27 1.21 -12.35 -6.30
N LEU A 28 2.38 -11.77 -5.98
CA LEU A 28 3.02 -10.78 -6.82
C LEU A 28 3.76 -11.46 -7.99
N ARG A 29 3.28 -11.21 -9.21
CA ARG A 29 3.88 -11.74 -10.46
C ARG A 29 5.19 -11.05 -10.86
N GLY A 30 5.69 -10.13 -10.03
CA GLY A 30 6.87 -9.29 -10.28
C GLY A 30 8.05 -9.58 -9.35
N ASN A 31 8.92 -8.59 -9.18
CA ASN A 31 10.03 -8.70 -8.23
C ASN A 31 9.51 -8.86 -6.79
N PRO A 32 10.23 -9.60 -5.93
CA PRO A 32 9.84 -9.72 -4.53
C PRO A 32 9.77 -8.32 -3.88
N PRO A 33 8.79 -8.09 -3.00
CA PRO A 33 8.62 -6.79 -2.36
C PRO A 33 9.85 -6.43 -1.52
N ARG A 34 10.32 -5.20 -1.65
CA ARG A 34 11.41 -4.66 -0.84
C ARG A 34 10.83 -4.02 0.42
N SER A 35 11.33 -4.42 1.57
CA SER A 35 10.93 -3.87 2.86
C SER A 35 11.91 -2.78 3.32
N ARG A 36 11.41 -1.63 3.77
CA ARG A 36 12.22 -0.48 4.19
C ARG A 36 11.75 0.06 5.56
N PRO A 37 12.47 -0.22 6.66
CA PRO A 37 12.20 0.39 7.96
C PRO A 37 12.78 1.80 8.05
N TYR A 38 12.08 2.70 8.73
CA TYR A 38 12.53 4.04 9.07
C TYR A 38 12.29 4.34 10.56
N PRO A 39 13.13 5.17 11.21
CA PRO A 39 12.92 5.55 12.61
C PRO A 39 11.73 6.50 12.80
N THR A 40 11.55 7.48 11.90
CA THR A 40 10.49 8.50 11.98
C THR A 40 9.79 8.69 10.65
N TRP A 41 8.64 9.39 10.67
CA TRP A 41 7.91 9.69 9.46
C TRP A 41 8.71 10.58 8.50
N GLU A 42 9.47 11.54 9.03
CA GLU A 42 10.34 12.41 8.24
C GLU A 42 11.39 11.59 7.49
N THR A 43 12.06 10.65 8.16
CA THR A 43 13.03 9.77 7.49
C THR A 43 12.38 8.80 6.49
N GLU A 44 11.11 8.44 6.68
CA GLU A 44 10.36 7.66 5.70
C GLU A 44 10.04 8.51 4.47
N LEU A 45 9.67 9.79 4.63
CA LEU A 45 9.47 10.73 3.53
C LEU A 45 10.75 10.91 2.70
N ASP A 46 11.90 11.08 3.35
CA ASP A 46 13.20 11.13 2.68
C ASP A 46 13.43 9.85 1.86
N GLY A 47 13.18 8.70 2.48
CA GLY A 47 13.32 7.39 1.83
C GLY A 47 12.34 7.14 0.67
N ILE A 48 11.12 7.70 0.73
CA ILE A 48 10.17 7.69 -0.40
C ILE A 48 10.78 8.47 -1.56
N THR A 49 11.29 9.67 -1.30
CA THR A 49 11.92 10.53 -2.31
C THR A 49 13.12 9.85 -2.97
N ASP A 50 14.01 9.27 -2.16
CA ASP A 50 15.17 8.54 -2.64
C ASP A 50 14.74 7.36 -3.52
N GLN A 51 13.75 6.58 -3.08
CA GLN A 51 13.28 5.42 -3.82
C GLN A 51 12.64 5.80 -5.16
N ILE A 52 11.89 6.91 -5.21
CA ILE A 52 11.31 7.41 -6.47
C ILE A 52 12.42 7.91 -7.39
N SER A 53 13.44 8.58 -6.85
CA SER A 53 14.58 9.08 -7.63
C SER A 53 15.46 7.95 -8.20
N GLU A 54 15.56 6.82 -7.50
CA GLU A 54 16.19 5.59 -8.02
C GLU A 54 15.40 5.00 -9.21
N TRP A 55 14.08 5.17 -9.22
CA TRP A 55 13.21 4.67 -10.29
C TRP A 55 13.19 5.63 -11.48
N HIS A 56 13.82 5.21 -12.57
CA HIS A 56 13.84 5.99 -13.80
C HIS A 56 12.62 5.63 -14.68
N GLY A 57 11.80 6.63 -15.02
CA GLY A 57 10.64 6.51 -15.91
C GLY A 57 9.47 5.69 -15.34
N GLY A 58 8.44 5.42 -16.13
CA GLY A 58 7.28 4.58 -15.74
C GLY A 58 6.30 5.25 -14.78
N SER A 59 5.13 4.62 -14.56
CA SER A 59 4.13 5.13 -13.62
C SER A 59 4.44 4.67 -12.19
N ILE A 60 4.49 5.64 -11.27
CA ILE A 60 4.83 5.42 -9.86
C ILE A 60 3.63 5.78 -8.98
N ALA A 61 3.33 4.92 -8.02
CA ALA A 61 2.30 5.14 -7.01
C ALA A 61 2.89 5.24 -5.60
N VAL A 62 2.39 6.17 -4.79
CA VAL A 62 2.61 6.19 -3.35
C VAL A 62 1.26 6.04 -2.66
N ALA A 63 1.07 4.90 -2.00
CA ALA A 63 -0.16 4.58 -1.29
C ALA A 63 0.05 4.63 0.23
N VAL A 64 -0.78 5.42 0.92
CA VAL A 64 -0.72 5.63 2.37
C VAL A 64 -2.01 5.14 3.05
N PRO A 65 -1.99 4.75 4.33
CA PRO A 65 -3.21 4.33 5.03
C PRO A 65 -4.14 5.51 5.37
N GLU A 66 -3.57 6.66 5.76
CA GLU A 66 -4.33 7.80 6.27
C GLU A 66 -4.25 9.03 5.36
N ARG A 67 -5.32 9.84 5.35
CA ARG A 67 -5.45 10.98 4.43
C ARG A 67 -4.43 12.08 4.70
N TRP A 68 -4.11 12.38 5.96
CA TRP A 68 -3.15 13.43 6.32
C TRP A 68 -1.74 13.15 5.77
N MET A 69 -1.42 11.87 5.53
CA MET A 69 -0.13 11.47 4.97
C MET A 69 0.00 11.85 3.50
N ILE A 70 -1.12 12.01 2.77
CA ILE A 70 -1.10 12.44 1.37
C ILE A 70 -0.47 13.82 1.28
N ASP A 71 -0.97 14.77 2.07
CA ASP A 71 -0.51 16.16 2.04
C ASP A 71 0.98 16.24 2.43
N ALA A 72 1.43 15.41 3.39
CA ALA A 72 2.83 15.34 3.78
C ALA A 72 3.74 14.80 2.66
N VAL A 73 3.33 13.71 1.98
CA VAL A 73 4.07 13.14 0.85
C VAL A 73 4.11 14.12 -0.33
N GLU A 74 2.97 14.73 -0.66
CA GLU A 74 2.86 15.70 -1.75
C GLU A 74 3.79 16.89 -1.52
N GLN A 75 3.74 17.50 -0.33
CA GLN A 75 4.59 18.64 0.01
C GLN A 75 6.07 18.28 -0.03
N HIS A 76 6.45 17.11 0.50
CA HIS A 76 7.84 16.70 0.56
C HIS A 76 8.42 16.40 -0.83
N LEU A 77 7.66 15.73 -1.70
CA LEU A 77 8.08 15.50 -3.09
C LEU A 77 8.08 16.78 -3.93
N ALA A 78 7.13 17.69 -3.71
CA ALA A 78 7.12 18.98 -4.42
C ALA A 78 8.37 19.83 -4.12
N GLN A 79 8.93 19.72 -2.91
CA GLN A 79 10.17 20.43 -2.54
C GLN A 79 11.40 19.95 -3.33
N THR A 80 11.36 18.75 -3.92
CA THR A 80 12.43 18.23 -4.78
C THR A 80 12.23 18.56 -6.26
N GLY A 81 11.18 19.32 -6.59
CA GLY A 81 10.83 19.67 -7.98
C GLY A 81 10.11 18.56 -8.73
N MET A 82 9.69 17.49 -8.04
CA MET A 82 8.99 16.37 -8.65
C MET A 82 7.54 16.72 -8.95
N ARG A 83 7.09 16.45 -10.18
CA ARG A 83 5.68 16.58 -10.55
C ARG A 83 4.90 15.40 -9.99
N VAL A 84 3.93 15.70 -9.14
CA VAL A 84 3.07 14.72 -8.47
C VAL A 84 1.59 15.07 -8.70
N THR A 85 0.70 14.08 -8.57
CA THR A 85 -0.75 14.30 -8.54
C THR A 85 -1.39 13.49 -7.41
N VAL A 86 -2.43 14.04 -6.80
CA VAL A 86 -3.24 13.32 -5.80
C VAL A 86 -4.44 12.65 -6.47
N ILE A 87 -4.68 11.38 -6.15
CA ILE A 87 -5.85 10.62 -6.60
C ILE A 87 -7.06 11.03 -5.75
N GLY A 88 -7.94 11.82 -6.36
CA GLY A 88 -9.20 12.27 -5.75
C GLY A 88 -10.33 11.24 -5.88
N ALA A 89 -11.56 11.69 -5.60
CA ALA A 89 -12.75 10.86 -5.76
C ALA A 89 -13.00 10.45 -7.22
N ASP A 90 -12.75 11.38 -8.15
CA ASP A 90 -12.96 11.21 -9.59
C ASP A 90 -11.70 10.69 -10.32
N GLY A 91 -10.66 10.27 -9.57
CA GLY A 91 -9.37 9.85 -10.10
C GLY A 91 -8.26 10.91 -9.98
N PRO A 92 -7.09 10.69 -10.62
CA PRO A 92 -6.00 11.65 -10.63
C PRO A 92 -6.38 12.89 -11.46
N ARG A 93 -6.06 14.08 -10.95
CA ARG A 93 -6.32 15.34 -11.68
C ARG A 93 -5.41 15.51 -12.90
N ASP A 94 -4.23 14.91 -12.84
CA ASP A 94 -3.20 14.98 -13.86
C ASP A 94 -2.65 13.58 -14.09
N ALA A 95 -3.29 12.83 -14.98
CA ALA A 95 -2.93 11.43 -15.26
C ALA A 95 -1.53 11.27 -15.88
N GLU A 96 -0.96 12.35 -16.41
CA GLU A 96 0.39 12.37 -17.01
C GLU A 96 1.47 12.68 -15.97
N ALA A 97 1.10 12.98 -14.71
CA ALA A 97 2.08 13.12 -13.65
C ALA A 97 2.81 11.78 -13.43
N PRO A 98 4.15 11.77 -13.32
CA PRO A 98 4.89 10.52 -13.15
C PRO A 98 4.60 9.81 -11.81
N VAL A 99 4.18 10.58 -10.79
CA VAL A 99 3.92 10.08 -9.44
C VAL A 99 2.49 10.40 -9.02
N HIS A 100 1.74 9.36 -8.67
CA HIS A 100 0.39 9.46 -8.15
C HIS A 100 0.36 9.10 -6.66
N ILE A 101 -0.23 9.96 -5.85
CA ILE A 101 -0.31 9.80 -4.39
C ILE A 101 -1.78 9.58 -4.01
N GLY A 102 -2.04 8.66 -3.09
CA GLY A 102 -3.38 8.48 -2.56
C GLY A 102 -3.44 7.59 -1.34
N THR A 103 -4.60 7.56 -0.69
CA THR A 103 -4.87 6.52 0.29
C THR A 103 -4.99 5.16 -0.40
N MET A 104 -4.62 4.06 0.27
CA MET A 104 -4.61 2.70 -0.31
C MET A 104 -5.91 2.31 -1.03
N HIS A 105 -7.07 2.74 -0.56
CA HIS A 105 -8.36 2.39 -1.18
C HIS A 105 -8.57 3.03 -2.56
N ARG A 106 -7.86 4.13 -2.86
CA ARG A 106 -7.93 4.85 -4.15
C ARG A 106 -7.24 4.12 -5.28
N PHE A 107 -6.38 3.16 -4.96
CA PHE A 107 -5.67 2.35 -5.93
C PHE A 107 -6.48 1.15 -6.43
N LYS A 108 -7.67 0.89 -5.87
CA LYS A 108 -8.54 -0.20 -6.34
C LYS A 108 -8.91 0.04 -7.81
N GLY A 109 -8.57 -0.92 -8.67
CA GLY A 109 -8.83 -0.84 -10.11
C GLY A 109 -7.83 0.01 -10.89
N LEU A 110 -6.80 0.55 -10.25
CA LEU A 110 -5.69 1.22 -10.91
C LEU A 110 -4.44 0.36 -10.82
N GLU A 111 -3.63 0.32 -11.88
CA GLU A 111 -2.36 -0.41 -11.89
C GLU A 111 -1.19 0.51 -12.15
N TYR A 112 -0.08 0.23 -11.48
CA TYR A 112 1.15 0.99 -11.61
C TYR A 112 2.33 0.04 -11.88
N GLN A 113 3.33 0.54 -12.59
CA GLN A 113 4.56 -0.24 -12.79
C GLN A 113 5.30 -0.39 -11.47
N ARG A 114 5.35 0.69 -10.67
CA ARG A 114 6.04 0.71 -9.38
C ARG A 114 5.17 1.33 -8.31
N MET A 115 5.23 0.80 -7.10
CA MET A 115 4.43 1.28 -5.98
C MET A 115 5.23 1.28 -4.69
N ILE A 116 5.02 2.30 -3.89
CA ILE A 116 5.44 2.39 -2.50
C ILE A 116 4.17 2.33 -1.63
N LEU A 117 4.07 1.31 -0.79
CA LEU A 117 3.12 1.27 0.31
C LEU A 117 3.80 1.88 1.53
N ALA A 118 3.51 3.14 1.80
CA ALA A 118 4.13 3.91 2.89
C ALA A 118 3.25 3.92 4.14
N GLY A 119 3.87 4.04 5.30
CA GLY A 119 3.16 4.10 6.58
C GLY A 119 2.56 2.76 7.02
N VAL A 120 3.13 1.63 6.61
CA VAL A 120 2.63 0.28 6.99
C VAL A 120 3.09 -0.08 8.40
N ALA A 121 2.65 0.75 9.36
CA ALA A 121 3.07 0.76 10.76
C ALA A 121 1.92 0.44 11.72
N GLU A 122 2.24 -0.10 12.90
CA GLU A 122 1.28 -0.30 13.99
C GLU A 122 0.66 1.04 14.43
N GLY A 123 -0.67 1.10 14.46
CA GLY A 123 -1.42 2.31 14.80
C GLY A 123 -1.84 3.15 13.60
N LEU A 124 -1.27 2.90 12.41
CA LEU A 124 -1.74 3.44 11.13
C LEU A 124 -2.45 2.36 10.31
N LEU A 125 -1.88 1.15 10.26
CA LEU A 125 -2.47 0.01 9.57
C LEU A 125 -2.19 -1.29 10.34
N PRO A 126 -3.14 -1.82 11.13
CA PRO A 126 -4.47 -1.26 11.40
C PRO A 126 -4.38 0.03 12.23
N SER A 127 -5.36 0.92 12.08
CA SER A 127 -5.37 2.20 12.81
C SER A 127 -5.57 2.00 14.31
N THR A 128 -5.14 2.97 15.12
CA THR A 128 -5.34 2.96 16.57
C THR A 128 -6.81 2.78 16.98
N HIS A 129 -7.75 3.36 16.23
CA HIS A 129 -9.18 3.17 16.43
C HIS A 129 -9.58 1.69 16.31
N VAL A 130 -9.12 1.01 15.25
CA VAL A 130 -9.36 -0.43 15.07
C VAL A 130 -8.77 -1.22 16.24
N LEU A 131 -7.55 -0.90 16.67
CA LEU A 131 -6.91 -1.58 17.79
C LEU A 131 -7.67 -1.43 19.11
N ALA A 132 -8.28 -0.27 19.36
CA ALA A 132 -9.05 0.00 20.56
C ALA A 132 -10.33 -0.86 20.65
N LEU A 133 -10.89 -1.29 19.52
CA LEU A 133 -12.09 -2.14 19.47
C LEU A 133 -11.88 -3.53 20.09
N LYS A 134 -10.63 -3.99 20.23
CA LYS A 134 -10.33 -5.35 20.71
C LYS A 134 -11.04 -5.72 22.00
N ASN A 135 -11.17 -4.76 22.93
CA ASN A 135 -11.77 -4.98 24.25
C ASN A 135 -13.21 -4.48 24.36
N THR A 136 -13.66 -3.60 23.45
CA THR A 136 -14.99 -2.96 23.52
C THR A 136 -16.00 -3.60 22.57
N ASP A 137 -15.55 -4.04 21.39
CA ASP A 137 -16.38 -4.71 20.39
C ASP A 137 -15.52 -5.73 19.60
N PRO A 138 -15.36 -6.97 20.13
CA PRO A 138 -14.55 -8.00 19.50
C PRO A 138 -15.05 -8.42 18.11
N ALA A 139 -16.36 -8.33 17.86
CA ALA A 139 -16.94 -8.69 16.57
C ALA A 139 -16.54 -7.67 15.50
N ARG A 140 -16.69 -6.37 15.81
CA ARG A 140 -16.26 -5.30 14.93
C ARG A 140 -14.73 -5.26 14.77
N TYR A 141 -13.97 -5.53 15.83
CA TYR A 141 -12.51 -5.66 15.76
C TYR A 141 -12.08 -6.68 14.70
N ARG A 142 -12.67 -7.88 14.69
CA ARG A 142 -12.35 -8.91 13.68
C ARG A 142 -12.66 -8.45 12.26
N LEU A 143 -13.82 -7.83 12.06
CA LEU A 143 -14.24 -7.31 10.75
C LEU A 143 -13.28 -6.23 10.23
N GLU A 144 -13.00 -5.22 11.04
CA GLU A 144 -12.12 -4.09 10.68
C GLU A 144 -10.68 -4.56 10.46
N MET A 145 -10.21 -5.56 11.23
CA MET A 145 -8.91 -6.19 11.03
C MET A 145 -8.82 -6.89 9.67
N LYS A 146 -9.85 -7.65 9.29
CA LYS A 146 -9.94 -8.32 7.98
C LYS A 146 -9.93 -7.28 6.87
N GLN A 147 -10.71 -6.22 7.00
CA GLN A 147 -10.76 -5.12 6.02
C GLN A 147 -9.41 -4.41 5.86
N ALA A 148 -8.72 -4.10 6.96
CA ALA A 148 -7.41 -3.46 6.94
C ALA A 148 -6.34 -4.35 6.29
N ARG A 149 -6.39 -5.68 6.54
CA ARG A 149 -5.52 -6.65 5.86
C ARG A 149 -5.83 -6.73 4.36
N SER A 150 -7.10 -6.86 4.00
CA SER A 150 -7.52 -6.87 2.60
C SER A 150 -7.13 -5.59 1.86
N LEU A 151 -7.19 -4.43 2.52
CA LEU A 151 -6.75 -3.16 1.95
C LEU A 151 -5.27 -3.19 1.57
N LEU A 152 -4.41 -3.68 2.48
CA LEU A 152 -2.97 -3.81 2.22
C LEU A 152 -2.69 -4.78 1.07
N PHE A 153 -3.36 -5.93 1.08
CA PHE A 153 -3.25 -6.94 0.03
C PHE A 153 -3.67 -6.42 -1.34
N VAL A 154 -4.84 -5.78 -1.40
CA VAL A 154 -5.35 -5.19 -2.64
C VAL A 154 -4.40 -4.12 -3.15
N ALA A 155 -3.83 -3.27 -2.29
CA ALA A 155 -2.88 -2.26 -2.73
C ALA A 155 -1.57 -2.91 -3.25
N ALA A 156 -1.01 -3.89 -2.53
CA ALA A 156 0.22 -4.57 -2.93
C ALA A 156 0.12 -5.20 -4.33
N THR A 157 -1.02 -5.81 -4.63
CA THR A 157 -1.28 -6.50 -5.91
C THR A 157 -1.57 -5.57 -7.09
N ARG A 158 -1.59 -4.23 -6.90
CA ARG A 158 -1.74 -3.24 -7.98
C ARG A 158 -0.44 -2.87 -8.68
N THR A 159 0.63 -3.57 -8.36
CA THR A 159 1.98 -3.28 -8.85
C THR A 159 2.45 -4.36 -9.80
N ARG A 160 2.91 -3.97 -10.98
CA ARG A 160 3.38 -4.94 -11.99
C ARG A 160 4.84 -5.35 -11.79
N ASP A 161 5.73 -4.38 -11.50
CA ASP A 161 7.17 -4.63 -11.56
C ASP A 161 7.83 -4.60 -10.17
N ASN A 162 7.71 -3.47 -9.46
CA ASN A 162 8.46 -3.23 -8.22
C ASN A 162 7.59 -2.68 -7.10
N LEU A 163 7.46 -3.45 -6.02
CA LEU A 163 6.77 -3.06 -4.80
C LEU A 163 7.78 -2.75 -3.69
N VAL A 164 7.63 -1.58 -3.07
CA VAL A 164 8.32 -1.22 -1.82
C VAL A 164 7.27 -1.09 -0.73
N ILE A 165 7.55 -1.68 0.43
CA ILE A 165 6.74 -1.56 1.63
C ILE A 165 7.59 -0.87 2.68
N SER A 166 7.17 0.31 3.11
CA SER A 166 7.87 1.08 4.13
C SER A 166 7.02 1.34 5.36
N TRP A 167 7.70 1.53 6.48
CA TRP A 167 7.08 1.88 7.75
C TRP A 167 8.04 2.71 8.59
N HIS A 168 7.49 3.61 9.39
CA HIS A 168 8.21 4.30 10.45
C HIS A 168 7.84 3.75 11.83
N GLY A 169 8.80 3.75 12.75
CA GLY A 169 8.59 3.27 14.11
C GLY A 169 8.29 1.77 14.15
N ARG A 170 7.14 1.37 14.67
CA ARG A 170 6.77 -0.05 14.83
C ARG A 170 6.14 -0.60 13.56
N LYS A 171 6.76 -1.63 12.98
CA LYS A 171 6.23 -2.41 11.85
C LYS A 171 4.81 -2.90 12.13
N SER A 172 3.91 -2.78 11.14
CA SER A 172 2.56 -3.35 11.22
C SER A 172 2.58 -4.86 11.48
N ARG A 173 1.63 -5.35 12.28
CA ARG A 173 1.34 -6.78 12.44
C ARG A 173 0.92 -7.51 11.16
N PHE A 174 0.63 -6.79 10.07
CA PHE A 174 0.34 -7.42 8.78
C PHE A 174 1.60 -7.76 7.99
N LEU A 175 2.77 -7.40 8.51
CA LEU A 175 4.06 -7.68 7.89
C LEU A 175 4.92 -8.63 8.71
N SER A 176 4.46 -9.07 9.89
CA SER A 176 5.16 -10.06 10.72
C SER A 176 5.17 -11.39 10.00
#